data_AF-A0AB36EU91-F1
#
_entry.id   AF-A0AB36EU91-F1
#
_cell.length_a   1.000
_cell.length_b   1.000
_cell.length_c   1.000
_cell.angle_alpha   90.00
_cell.angle_beta   90.00
_cell.angle_gamma   90.00
#
_symmetry.space_group_name_H-M   'P 1'
#
loop_
_entity.id
_entity.type
_entity.pdbx_description
1 polymer ?
#
loop_
_entity_poly.entity_id
_entity_poly.type
_entity_poly.pdbx_seq_one_letter_code
_entity_poly.pdbx_strand_id
1 'polypeptide(L)'
;MDRSEPPLVAINDPALACLLRDMLPAMGIVCEVVEDAAGCSRAPLCRWLNDPSLSDAIRVRLLLDEAIAVLERTRHAFKSRELGQLRRRLEAAREELSHPAPLV
;
A
#
# COMPACT_ATOMS: atom_id res chain seq x y z
N MET A 1 2.34 17.78 -31.33
CA MET A 1 1.76 18.27 -30.06
C MET A 1 1.70 17.06 -29.15
N ASP A 2 2.66 16.96 -28.24
CA ASP A 2 2.74 15.84 -27.29
C ASP A 2 1.48 15.79 -26.44
N ARG A 3 0.68 14.74 -26.62
CA ARG A 3 -0.44 14.38 -25.75
C ARG A 3 0.10 13.64 -24.51
N SER A 4 1.09 14.20 -23.84
CA SER A 4 1.56 13.64 -22.59
C SER A 4 0.47 13.85 -21.54
N GLU A 5 -0.20 12.77 -21.18
CA GLU A 5 -1.21 12.74 -20.13
C GLU A 5 -0.63 13.27 -18.82
N PRO A 6 -1.40 14.03 -18.03
CA PRO A 6 -0.90 14.58 -16.78
C PRO A 6 -0.50 13.45 -15.81
N PRO A 7 0.58 13.64 -15.03
CA PRO A 7 0.98 12.71 -14.00
C PRO A 7 -0.15 12.45 -12.99
N LEU A 8 -0.19 11.23 -12.45
CA LEU A 8 -1.24 10.76 -11.54
C LEU A 8 -0.68 10.55 -10.14
N VAL A 9 -1.36 11.11 -9.14
CA VAL A 9 -1.05 10.94 -7.72
C VAL A 9 -2.16 10.11 -7.09
N ALA A 10 -1.82 8.90 -6.67
CA ALA A 10 -2.74 8.02 -5.95
C ALA A 10 -2.53 8.19 -4.44
N ILE A 11 -3.59 8.54 -3.71
CA ILE A 11 -3.53 8.74 -2.26
C ILE A 11 -4.82 8.27 -1.61
N ASN A 12 -4.72 7.48 -0.54
CA ASN A 12 -5.86 6.88 0.14
C ASN A 12 -6.35 7.68 1.35
N ASP A 13 -5.71 8.81 1.65
CA ASP A 13 -6.13 9.75 2.70
C ASP A 13 -6.98 10.87 2.08
N PRO A 14 -8.27 10.97 2.42
CA PRO A 14 -9.18 11.96 1.84
C PRO A 14 -8.86 13.41 2.23
N ALA A 15 -8.32 13.63 3.43
CA ALA A 15 -7.93 14.97 3.87
C ALA A 15 -6.70 15.45 3.09
N LEU A 16 -5.75 14.55 2.88
CA LEU A 16 -4.55 14.83 2.11
C LEU A 16 -4.85 14.94 0.60
N ALA A 17 -5.78 14.13 0.07
CA ALA A 17 -6.26 14.25 -1.31
C ALA A 17 -6.88 15.62 -1.58
N CYS A 18 -7.73 16.10 -0.66
CA CYS A 18 -8.33 17.43 -0.74
C CYS A 18 -7.25 18.53 -0.78
N LEU A 19 -6.29 18.48 0.14
CA LEU A 19 -5.19 19.42 0.21
C LEU A 19 -4.32 19.43 -1.06
N LEU A 20 -4.06 18.26 -1.64
CA LEU A 20 -3.28 18.15 -2.87
C LEU A 20 -4.04 18.70 -4.09
N ARG A 21 -5.36 18.52 -4.16
CA ARG A 21 -6.18 19.10 -5.24
C ARG A 21 -6.17 20.63 -5.22
N ASP A 22 -6.05 21.23 -4.05
CA ASP A 22 -5.98 22.69 -3.92
C ASP A 22 -4.54 23.21 -4.15
N MET A 23 -3.54 22.51 -3.60
CA MET A 23 -2.14 22.98 -3.65
C MET A 23 -1.45 22.76 -4.99
N LEU A 24 -1.67 21.61 -5.66
CA LEU A 24 -0.93 21.28 -6.88
C LEU A 24 -1.20 22.30 -8.02
N PRO A 25 -2.45 22.71 -8.28
CA PRO A 25 -2.73 23.75 -9.27
C PRO A 25 -2.12 25.10 -8.88
N ALA A 26 -2.13 25.45 -7.59
CA ALA A 26 -1.52 26.68 -7.09
C ALA A 26 0.01 26.72 -7.30
N MET A 27 0.67 25.56 -7.37
CA MET A 27 2.08 25.41 -7.71
C MET A 27 2.34 25.26 -9.22
N GLY A 28 1.30 25.35 -10.06
CA GLY A 28 1.41 25.16 -11.52
C GLY A 28 1.62 23.70 -11.95
N ILE A 29 1.37 22.74 -11.04
CA ILE A 29 1.51 21.32 -11.32
C ILE A 29 0.15 20.78 -11.77
N VAL A 30 0.10 20.29 -13.01
CA VAL A 30 -1.10 19.65 -13.57
C VAL A 30 -1.01 18.14 -13.29
N CYS A 31 -1.75 17.68 -12.29
CA CYS A 31 -1.84 16.27 -11.91
C CYS A 31 -3.29 15.84 -11.67
N GLU A 32 -3.59 14.57 -11.97
CA GLU A 32 -4.83 13.92 -11.53
C GLU A 32 -4.62 13.34 -10.12
N VAL A 33 -5.43 13.76 -9.14
CA VAL A 33 -5.39 13.21 -7.77
C VAL A 33 -6.52 12.20 -7.61
N VAL A 34 -6.14 10.94 -7.45
CA VAL A 34 -7.06 9.80 -7.40
C VAL A 34 -7.07 9.20 -6.00
N GLU A 35 -8.28 9.10 -5.43
CA GLU A 35 -8.51 8.49 -4.11
C GLU A 35 -8.75 6.98 -4.19
N ASP A 36 -9.36 6.52 -5.27
CA ASP A 36 -9.74 5.13 -5.46
C ASP A 36 -9.58 4.68 -6.93
N ALA A 37 -9.59 3.36 -7.14
CA ALA A 37 -9.44 2.74 -8.46
C ALA A 37 -10.52 3.14 -9.46
N ALA A 38 -11.74 3.38 -8.99
CA ALA A 38 -12.91 3.74 -9.78
C ALA A 38 -12.92 5.23 -10.18
N GLY A 39 -12.24 6.09 -9.42
CA GLY A 39 -12.05 7.51 -9.68
C GLY A 39 -10.92 7.80 -10.66
N CYS A 40 -10.17 6.78 -11.07
CA CYS A 40 -9.13 6.91 -12.07
C CYS A 40 -9.72 6.96 -13.48
N SER A 41 -9.53 8.07 -14.20
CA SER A 41 -9.94 8.19 -15.62
C SER A 41 -9.24 7.17 -16.54
N ARG A 42 -8.15 6.56 -16.05
CA ARG A 42 -7.30 5.57 -16.73
C ARG A 42 -7.58 4.13 -16.27
N ALA A 43 -8.72 3.88 -15.62
CA ALA A 43 -9.11 2.60 -15.00
C ALA A 43 -8.88 1.31 -15.84
N PRO A 44 -8.99 1.26 -17.18
CA PRO A 44 -8.64 0.04 -17.93
C PRO A 44 -7.11 -0.16 -18.12
N LEU A 45 -6.30 0.90 -17.98
CA LEU A 45 -4.83 0.86 -18.09
C LEU A 45 -4.15 0.79 -16.72
N CYS A 46 -4.84 1.17 -15.65
CA CYS A 46 -4.37 1.06 -14.27
C CYS A 46 -4.48 -0.37 -13.72
N ARG A 47 -3.94 -1.35 -14.45
CA ARG A 47 -3.99 -2.77 -14.07
C ARG A 47 -3.38 -3.04 -12.70
N TRP A 48 -2.36 -2.27 -12.30
CA TRP A 48 -1.73 -2.30 -10.97
C TRP A 48 -2.65 -1.88 -9.81
N LEU A 49 -3.70 -1.10 -10.10
CA LEU A 49 -4.66 -0.61 -9.12
C LEU A 49 -5.81 -1.59 -8.88
N ASN A 50 -6.06 -2.47 -9.86
CA ASN A 50 -7.06 -3.54 -9.82
C ASN A 50 -6.43 -4.94 -9.82
N ASP A 51 -5.11 -5.06 -9.60
CA ASP A 51 -4.48 -6.38 -9.65
C ASP A 51 -4.89 -7.18 -8.41
N PRO A 52 -5.72 -8.23 -8.58
CA PRO A 52 -6.25 -9.00 -7.46
C PRO A 52 -5.12 -9.72 -6.70
N SER A 53 -4.00 -10.03 -7.37
CA SER A 53 -2.83 -10.66 -6.72
C SER A 53 -2.07 -9.68 -5.82
N LEU A 54 -1.98 -8.40 -6.21
CA LEU A 54 -1.48 -7.33 -5.35
C LEU A 54 -2.44 -7.05 -4.19
N SER A 55 -3.75 -7.06 -4.44
CA SER A 55 -4.77 -6.92 -3.39
C SER A 55 -4.66 -8.03 -2.32
N ASP A 56 -4.49 -9.29 -2.74
CA ASP A 56 -4.35 -10.41 -1.81
C ASP A 56 -3.02 -10.37 -1.05
N ALA A 57 -1.91 -10.06 -1.72
CA ALA A 57 -0.60 -9.92 -1.06
C ALA A 57 -0.60 -8.78 -0.02
N ILE A 58 -1.23 -7.64 -0.35
CA ILE A 58 -1.41 -6.51 0.57
C ILE A 58 -2.29 -6.93 1.76
N ARG A 59 -3.40 -7.64 1.51
CA ARG A 59 -4.28 -8.12 2.58
C ARG A 59 -3.56 -9.07 3.53
N VAL A 60 -2.79 -10.02 3.00
CA VAL A 60 -1.99 -10.95 3.82
C VAL A 60 -0.94 -10.18 4.61
N ARG A 61 -0.27 -9.20 4.00
CA ARG A 61 0.70 -8.34 4.68
C ARG A 61 0.07 -7.58 5.85
N LEU A 62 -1.10 -6.99 5.67
CA LEU A 62 -1.83 -6.29 6.75
C LEU A 62 -2.18 -7.22 7.91
N LEU A 63 -2.63 -8.44 7.61
CA LEU A 63 -2.92 -9.45 8.64
C LEU A 63 -1.65 -9.88 9.40
N LEU A 64 -0.51 -9.97 8.71
CA LEU A 64 0.78 -10.26 9.34
C LEU A 64 1.23 -9.13 10.27
N ASP A 65 1.09 -7.87 9.84
CA ASP A 65 1.39 -6.69 10.66
C ASP A 65 0.53 -6.65 11.92
N GLU A 66 -0.77 -6.94 11.79
CA GLU A 66 -1.67 -7.03 12.94
C GLU A 66 -1.25 -8.16 13.90
N ALA A 67 -0.95 -9.35 13.39
CA ALA A 67 -0.52 -10.49 14.20
C ALA A 67 0.79 -10.20 14.96
N ILE A 68 1.77 -9.57 14.30
CA ILE A 68 3.02 -9.14 14.93
C ILE A 68 2.75 -8.11 16.03
N ALA A 69 1.92 -7.10 15.76
CA ALA A 69 1.57 -6.07 16.75
C ALA A 69 0.83 -6.65 17.97
N VAL A 70 0.00 -7.68 17.80
CA VAL A 70 -0.63 -8.41 18.90
C VAL A 70 0.41 -9.17 19.73
N LEU A 71 1.36 -9.85 19.08
CA LEU A 71 2.45 -10.54 19.77
C LEU A 71 3.34 -9.56 20.54
N GLU A 72 3.63 -8.39 19.98
CA GLU A 72 4.45 -7.35 20.60
C GLU A 72 3.78 -6.72 21.82
N ARG A 73 2.47 -6.46 21.76
CA ARG A 73 1.69 -5.91 22.89
C ARG A 73 1.48 -6.91 24.02
N THR A 74 1.57 -8.21 23.75
CA THR A 74 1.43 -9.25 24.78
C THR A 74 2.76 -9.44 25.52
N ARG A 75 3.04 -8.55 26.48
CA ARG A 75 4.17 -8.59 27.44
C ARG A 75 4.43 -9.99 28.05
N HIS A 76 3.41 -10.82 28.18
CA HIS A 76 3.52 -12.18 28.72
C HIS A 76 3.88 -13.26 27.68
N ALA A 77 3.72 -12.99 26.38
CA ALA A 77 4.04 -13.90 25.29
C ALA A 77 5.56 -14.09 25.12
N PHE A 78 6.37 -13.07 25.39
CA PHE A 78 7.83 -13.12 25.18
C PHE A 78 8.61 -13.99 26.17
N LYS A 79 7.97 -14.53 27.20
CA LYS A 79 8.59 -15.59 28.03
C LYS A 79 8.58 -16.95 27.34
N SER A 80 7.76 -17.13 26.30
CA SER A 80 7.73 -18.35 25.51
C SER A 80 8.69 -18.27 24.33
N ARG A 81 9.63 -19.23 24.28
CA ARG A 81 10.54 -19.40 23.15
C ARG A 81 9.80 -19.64 21.83
N GLU A 82 8.65 -20.31 21.90
CA GLU A 82 7.79 -20.62 20.74
C GLU A 82 7.15 -19.37 20.16
N LEU A 83 6.68 -18.46 21.01
CA LEU A 83 6.09 -17.19 20.57
C LEU A 83 7.12 -16.24 19.97
N GLY A 84 8.35 -16.22 20.52
CA GLY A 84 9.47 -15.51 19.92
C GLY A 84 9.90 -16.09 18.56
N GLN A 85 9.81 -17.41 18.38
CA GLN A 85 10.07 -18.06 17.09
C GLN A 85 8.95 -17.78 16.08
N LEU A 86 7.69 -17.79 16.51
CA LEU A 86 6.54 -17.45 15.68
C LEU A 86 6.65 -16.01 15.17
N ARG A 87 6.96 -15.03 16.03
CA ARG A 87 7.16 -13.63 15.63
C ARG A 87 8.19 -13.50 14.49
N ARG A 88 9.36 -14.12 14.65
CA ARG A 88 10.42 -14.08 13.62
C ARG A 88 9.98 -14.69 12.29
N ARG A 89 9.19 -15.76 12.31
CA ARG A 89 8.65 -16.37 11.10
C ARG A 89 7.63 -15.47 10.40
N LEU A 90 6.79 -14.78 11.18
CA LEU A 90 5.82 -13.81 10.63
C LEU A 90 6.53 -12.58 10.06
N GLU A 91 7.57 -12.08 10.73
CA GLU A 91 8.42 -10.99 10.22
C GLU A 91 9.08 -11.38 8.89
N ALA A 92 9.64 -12.59 8.78
CA ALA A 92 10.24 -13.09 7.55
C ALA A 92 9.21 -13.20 6.40
N ALA A 93 8.03 -13.77 6.68
CA ALA A 93 6.97 -13.87 5.69
C ALA A 93 6.47 -12.49 5.22
N ARG A 94 6.42 -11.50 6.12
CA ARG A 94 6.08 -10.12 5.77
C ARG A 94 7.13 -9.49 4.86
N GLU A 95 8.41 -9.75 5.14
CA GLU A 95 9.54 -9.26 4.34
C GLU A 95 9.48 -9.84 2.91
N GLU A 96 9.21 -11.14 2.78
CA GLU A 96 9.05 -11.82 1.48
C GLU A 96 7.93 -11.22 0.64
N LEU A 97 6.78 -10.89 1.26
CA LEU A 97 5.66 -10.24 0.58
C LEU A 97 5.92 -8.76 0.24
N SER A 98 6.94 -8.15 0.84
CA SER A 98 7.32 -6.75 0.59
C SER A 98 8.27 -6.61 -0.60
N HIS A 99 8.90 -7.69 -1.04
CA HIS A 99 9.77 -7.73 -2.21
C HIS A 99 8.95 -8.22 -3.40
N PRO A 100 8.52 -7.36 -4.33
CA PRO A 100 7.90 -7.83 -5.56
C PRO A 100 8.89 -8.76 -6.26
N ALA A 101 8.42 -9.96 -6.62
CA ALA A 101 9.22 -10.93 -7.36
C ALA A 101 9.86 -10.20 -8.56
N PRO A 102 11.15 -10.46 -8.87
CA PRO A 102 11.78 -9.84 -10.02
C PRO A 102 10.92 -10.15 -11.25
N LEU A 103 10.56 -9.10 -12.00
CA LEU A 103 9.86 -9.22 -13.27
C LEU A 103 10.79 -9.99 -14.22
N VAL A 104 10.55 -11.30 -14.37
CA VAL A 104 11.19 -12.17 -15.38
C VAL A 104 10.30 -12.19 -16.61
#